data_AF-A0A6P1MMI7-F1
#
_entry.id   AF-A0A6P1MMI7-F1
#
_cell.length_a   1.000
_cell.length_b   1.000
_cell.length_c   1.000
_cell.angle_alpha   90.00
_cell.angle_beta   90.00
_cell.angle_gamma   90.00
#
_symmetry.space_group_name_H-M   'P 1'
#
loop_
_entity.id
_entity.type
_entity.pdbx_description
1 polymer ?
#
loop_
_entity_poly.entity_id
_entity_poly.type
_entity_poly.pdbx_seq_one_letter_code
_entity_poly.pdbx_strand_id
1 'polypeptide(L)'
;MLPHNHRRYSFCDKLSTCRGGYDTETDESLRQRYYEKINTPATSGNAAHYEQWAKSVTGVGSAKVFPTWNGAGTVKVVICNRNKRAADAKLIKDAAEYIETQRPVGATVTVESVQEKAIDVTASVVLANGIELGQVKSEFEKVLTEYFKEIALTHKYVSYAKIGSLLYGVSGVTDYSNLQVNKGTVNITLTDVELPVVGMVVLS
;
A
#
# COMPACT_ATOMS: atom_id res chain seq x y z
N MET A 1 17.37 66.19 -26.34
CA MET A 1 16.46 65.49 -25.41
C MET A 1 15.83 64.34 -26.17
N LEU A 2 16.36 63.12 -26.05
CA LEU A 2 15.84 61.93 -26.74
C LEU A 2 14.99 61.13 -25.75
N PRO A 3 13.73 60.77 -26.07
CA PRO A 3 12.92 59.97 -25.16
C PRO A 3 13.37 58.50 -25.21
N HIS A 4 13.75 57.95 -24.05
CA HIS A 4 14.00 56.53 -23.88
C HIS A 4 12.68 55.77 -23.84
N ASN A 5 12.51 54.90 -24.84
CA ASN A 5 11.33 54.05 -25.04
C ASN A 5 11.47 52.79 -24.18
N HIS A 6 10.78 52.72 -23.03
CA HIS A 6 10.73 51.50 -22.23
C HIS A 6 9.87 50.44 -22.94
N ARG A 7 10.52 49.42 -23.51
CA ARG A 7 9.85 48.24 -24.05
C ARG A 7 9.05 47.57 -22.93
N ARG A 8 7.74 47.44 -23.13
CA ARG A 8 6.85 46.64 -22.27
C ARG A 8 7.27 45.17 -22.37
N TYR A 9 7.73 44.60 -21.27
CA TYR A 9 7.81 43.14 -21.14
C TYR A 9 6.40 42.59 -21.01
N SER A 10 6.02 41.71 -21.92
CA SER A 10 4.74 41.00 -21.89
C SER A 10 4.78 40.01 -20.73
N PHE A 11 3.86 40.14 -19.77
CA PHE A 11 3.73 39.22 -18.65
C PHE A 11 3.39 37.82 -19.18
N CYS A 12 4.17 36.83 -18.74
CA CYS A 12 3.90 35.42 -19.03
C CYS A 12 2.79 34.94 -18.07
N ASP A 13 1.53 35.08 -18.47
CA ASP A 13 0.35 34.62 -17.70
C ASP A 13 0.09 33.11 -17.84
N LYS A 14 1.15 32.28 -17.80
CA LYS A 14 1.00 30.85 -17.63
C LYS A 14 1.38 30.46 -16.21
N LEU A 15 0.45 30.67 -15.28
CA LEU A 15 0.44 29.97 -13.99
C LEU A 15 0.15 28.48 -14.27
N SER A 16 1.15 27.75 -14.74
CA SER A 16 1.10 26.29 -14.73
C SER A 16 1.18 25.86 -13.27
N THR A 17 0.15 25.20 -12.75
CA THR A 17 0.20 24.56 -11.42
C THR A 17 1.43 23.66 -11.36
N CYS A 18 2.35 23.91 -10.43
CA CYS A 18 3.43 22.96 -10.13
C CYS A 18 2.78 21.65 -9.68
N ARG A 19 2.94 20.59 -10.48
CA ARG A 19 2.46 19.24 -10.17
C ARG A 19 3.69 18.37 -9.86
N GLY A 20 3.62 17.59 -8.79
CA GLY A 20 4.68 16.66 -8.39
C GLY A 20 5.55 17.08 -7.19
N GLY A 21 5.22 18.19 -6.52
CA GLY A 21 5.74 18.45 -5.17
C GLY A 21 5.14 17.45 -4.19
N TYR A 22 5.98 16.79 -3.42
CA TYR A 22 5.54 15.94 -2.31
C TYR A 22 5.52 16.76 -1.02
N ASP A 23 4.61 16.42 -0.12
CA ASP A 23 4.66 16.93 1.24
C ASP A 23 5.99 16.55 1.90
N THR A 24 6.49 17.44 2.76
CA THR A 24 7.72 17.22 3.52
C THR A 24 7.66 15.88 4.23
N GLU A 25 8.72 15.07 4.09
CA GLU A 25 8.86 13.80 4.81
C GLU A 25 8.72 14.05 6.32
N THR A 26 7.84 13.30 6.99
CA THR A 26 7.66 13.38 8.44
C THR A 26 8.84 12.75 9.18
N ASP A 27 9.15 13.21 10.39
CA ASP A 27 10.20 12.63 11.25
C ASP A 27 10.03 11.12 11.47
N GLU A 28 8.80 10.61 11.59
CA GLU A 28 8.53 9.18 11.74
C GLU A 28 8.93 8.38 10.49
N SER A 29 8.57 8.86 9.30
CA SER A 29 9.00 8.29 8.02
C SER A 29 10.54 8.29 7.90
N LEU A 30 11.17 9.40 8.28
CA LEU A 30 12.62 9.54 8.25
C LEU A 30 13.30 8.52 9.17
N ARG A 31 12.78 8.38 10.40
CA ARG A 31 13.27 7.43 11.41
C ARG A 31 13.09 5.99 10.96
N GLN A 32 11.93 5.65 10.41
CA GLN A 32 11.64 4.32 9.87
C GLN A 32 12.64 3.97 8.76
N ARG A 33 12.88 4.88 7.81
CA ARG A 33 13.88 4.71 6.75
C ARG A 33 15.29 4.52 7.29
N TYR A 34 15.66 5.24 8.36
CA TYR A 34 16.97 5.10 9.00
C TYR A 34 17.15 3.70 9.63
N TYR A 35 16.17 3.22 10.39
CA TYR A 35 16.22 1.89 10.99
C TYR A 35 16.18 0.77 9.96
N GLU A 36 15.39 0.92 8.89
CA GLU A 36 15.41 -0.03 7.76
C GLU A 36 16.82 -0.14 7.18
N LYS A 37 17.48 0.98 6.89
CA LYS A 37 18.85 0.97 6.34
C LYS A 37 19.87 0.27 7.24
N ILE A 38 19.75 0.41 8.56
CA ILE A 38 20.67 -0.22 9.53
C ILE A 38 20.37 -1.72 9.68
N ASN A 39 19.10 -2.08 9.83
CA ASN A 39 18.69 -3.44 10.16
C ASN A 39 18.69 -4.38 8.94
N THR A 40 18.59 -3.84 7.72
CA THR A 40 18.69 -4.62 6.48
C THR A 40 19.90 -4.14 5.68
N PRO A 41 21.13 -4.54 6.06
CA PRO A 41 22.32 -4.20 5.29
C PRO A 41 22.19 -4.86 3.91
N ALA A 42 22.02 -3.98 2.94
CA ALA A 42 21.87 -4.34 1.57
C ALA A 42 23.30 -4.57 1.03
N THR A 43 23.62 -5.81 0.67
CA THR A 43 25.01 -6.22 0.36
C THR A 43 25.00 -7.16 -0.83
N SER A 44 25.88 -6.89 -1.80
CA SER A 44 26.21 -7.76 -2.95
C SER A 44 25.03 -8.37 -3.71
N GLY A 45 23.89 -7.68 -3.79
CA GLY A 45 22.70 -8.13 -4.51
C GLY A 45 21.90 -9.18 -3.74
N ASN A 46 21.88 -9.10 -2.41
CA ASN A 46 20.99 -9.90 -1.57
C ASN A 46 19.51 -9.45 -1.72
N ALA A 47 18.58 -10.20 -1.12
CA ALA A 47 17.16 -9.89 -1.18
C ALA A 47 16.82 -8.46 -0.70
N ALA A 48 17.53 -7.95 0.31
CA ALA A 48 17.37 -6.60 0.82
C ALA A 48 17.73 -5.51 -0.21
N HIS A 49 18.77 -5.72 -1.04
CA HIS A 49 19.09 -4.79 -2.14
C HIS A 49 17.94 -4.65 -3.13
N TYR A 50 17.38 -5.78 -3.58
CA TYR A 50 16.26 -5.75 -4.52
C TYR A 50 15.03 -5.07 -3.93
N GLU A 51 14.76 -5.28 -2.64
CA GLU A 51 13.67 -4.61 -1.95
C GLU A 51 13.89 -3.10 -1.87
N GLN A 52 15.11 -2.67 -1.54
CA GLN A 52 15.48 -1.26 -1.49
C GLN A 52 15.39 -0.60 -2.88
N TRP A 53 15.88 -1.27 -3.92
CA TRP A 53 15.78 -0.77 -5.29
C TRP A 53 14.33 -0.64 -5.72
N ALA A 54 13.49 -1.63 -5.43
CA ALA A 54 12.06 -1.56 -5.73
C ALA A 54 11.38 -0.40 -4.99
N LYS A 55 11.63 -0.22 -3.69
CA LYS A 55 11.06 0.88 -2.88
C LYS A 55 11.58 2.26 -3.28
N SER A 56 12.73 2.36 -3.94
CA SER A 56 13.27 3.64 -4.42
C SER A 56 12.48 4.20 -5.61
N VAL A 57 11.76 3.35 -6.34
CA VAL A 57 10.92 3.74 -7.47
C VAL A 57 9.70 4.49 -6.95
N THR A 58 9.50 5.70 -7.45
CA THR A 58 8.39 6.54 -7.03
C THR A 58 7.05 5.86 -7.34
N GLY A 59 6.21 5.73 -6.31
CA GLY A 59 4.89 5.08 -6.41
C GLY A 59 4.85 3.67 -5.81
N VAL A 60 6.00 3.02 -5.61
CA VAL A 60 6.09 1.77 -4.84
C VAL A 60 5.87 2.08 -3.35
N GLY A 61 4.93 1.37 -2.73
CA GLY A 61 4.64 1.47 -1.30
C GLY A 61 5.35 0.40 -0.49
N SER A 62 5.42 -0.82 -1.00
CA SER A 62 6.17 -1.91 -0.39
C SER A 62 6.58 -2.92 -1.44
N ALA A 63 7.63 -3.67 -1.12
CA ALA A 63 8.15 -4.73 -1.97
C ALA A 63 8.50 -5.94 -1.10
N LYS A 64 8.37 -7.13 -1.66
CA LYS A 64 8.78 -8.39 -1.05
C LYS A 64 9.57 -9.19 -2.08
N VAL A 65 10.72 -9.70 -1.68
CA VAL A 65 11.66 -10.36 -2.57
C VAL A 65 11.74 -11.85 -2.28
N PHE A 66 11.65 -12.65 -3.33
CA PHE A 66 11.76 -14.10 -3.32
C PHE A 66 13.01 -14.52 -4.09
N PRO A 67 14.11 -14.83 -3.40
CA PRO A 67 15.32 -15.33 -4.05
C PRO A 67 15.09 -16.75 -4.59
N THR A 68 15.74 -17.08 -5.70
CA THR A 68 15.74 -18.44 -6.30
C THR A 68 14.35 -19.02 -6.60
N TRP A 69 13.36 -18.16 -6.83
CA TRP A 69 11.96 -18.55 -6.99
C TRP A 69 11.71 -19.51 -8.17
N ASN A 70 12.53 -19.40 -9.23
CA ASN A 70 12.50 -20.25 -10.41
C ASN A 70 13.90 -20.81 -10.72
N GLY A 71 14.59 -21.28 -9.67
CA GLY A 71 15.93 -21.86 -9.77
C GLY A 71 17.06 -20.85 -9.57
N ALA A 72 18.30 -21.33 -9.71
CA ALA A 72 19.50 -20.56 -9.43
C ALA A 72 19.60 -19.31 -10.34
N GLY A 73 19.99 -18.18 -9.75
CA GLY A 73 20.12 -16.90 -10.47
C GLY A 73 18.80 -16.18 -10.75
N THR A 74 17.65 -16.67 -10.26
CA THR A 74 16.37 -15.97 -10.42
C THR A 74 15.98 -15.21 -9.16
N VAL A 75 15.35 -14.04 -9.32
CA VAL A 75 14.82 -13.22 -8.24
C VAL A 75 13.44 -12.72 -8.63
N LYS A 76 12.44 -12.92 -7.76
CA LYS A 76 11.10 -12.36 -7.96
C LYS A 76 10.88 -11.24 -6.96
N VAL A 77 10.43 -10.10 -7.45
CA VAL A 77 10.14 -8.92 -6.64
C VAL A 77 8.66 -8.63 -6.80
N VAL A 78 7.91 -8.81 -5.72
CA VAL A 78 6.48 -8.50 -5.68
C VAL A 78 6.32 -7.12 -5.07
N ILE A 79 5.65 -6.22 -5.79
CA ILE A 79 5.45 -4.83 -5.37
C ILE A 79 3.97 -4.51 -5.14
N CYS A 80 3.71 -3.57 -4.24
CA CYS A 80 2.42 -2.89 -4.13
C CYS A 80 2.62 -1.38 -4.25
N ASN A 81 1.57 -0.66 -4.65
CA ASN A 81 1.63 0.80 -4.72
C ASN A 81 1.58 1.44 -3.32
N ARG A 82 1.75 2.76 -3.25
CA ARG A 82 1.69 3.55 -2.00
C ARG A 82 0.40 3.40 -1.21
N ASN A 83 -0.72 3.11 -1.88
CA ASN A 83 -2.01 2.89 -1.24
C ASN A 83 -2.16 1.46 -0.68
N LYS A 84 -1.11 0.64 -0.73
CA LYS A 84 -1.11 -0.80 -0.42
C LYS A 84 -2.17 -1.53 -1.26
N ARG A 85 -2.17 -1.25 -2.56
CA ARG A 85 -3.00 -1.92 -3.56
C ARG A 85 -2.10 -2.51 -4.65
N ALA A 86 -2.69 -3.29 -5.55
CA ALA A 86 -2.00 -3.78 -6.74
C ALA A 86 -1.32 -2.63 -7.50
N ALA A 87 -0.09 -2.89 -7.94
CA ALA A 87 0.65 -2.00 -8.81
C ALA A 87 0.08 -2.06 -10.22
N ASP A 88 0.00 -0.91 -10.89
CA ASP A 88 -0.39 -0.84 -12.30
C ASP A 88 0.77 -1.27 -13.21
N ALA A 89 0.46 -1.57 -14.47
CA ALA A 89 1.45 -2.03 -15.44
C ALA A 89 2.61 -1.03 -15.62
N LYS A 90 2.33 0.26 -15.48
CA LYS A 90 3.34 1.31 -15.55
C LYS A 90 4.32 1.22 -14.37
N LEU A 91 3.83 1.13 -13.13
CA LEU A 91 4.70 1.03 -11.95
C LEU A 91 5.53 -0.26 -11.96
N ILE A 92 4.95 -1.38 -12.42
CA ILE A 92 5.69 -2.64 -12.59
C ILE A 92 6.84 -2.46 -13.57
N LYS A 93 6.58 -1.83 -14.72
CA LYS A 93 7.59 -1.56 -15.74
C LYS A 93 8.67 -0.61 -15.23
N ASP A 94 8.28 0.52 -14.64
CA ASP A 94 9.21 1.53 -14.12
C ASP A 94 10.12 0.92 -13.02
N ALA A 95 9.58 0.03 -12.19
CA ALA A 95 10.36 -0.70 -11.19
C ALA A 95 11.31 -1.75 -11.79
N ALA A 96 10.85 -2.50 -12.79
CA ALA A 96 11.69 -3.46 -13.50
C ALA A 96 12.86 -2.79 -14.21
N GLU A 97 12.62 -1.68 -14.91
CA GLU A 97 13.65 -0.89 -15.59
C GLU A 97 14.67 -0.35 -14.61
N TYR A 98 14.24 0.17 -13.45
CA TYR A 98 15.17 0.66 -12.44
C TYR A 98 16.06 -0.46 -11.88
N ILE A 99 15.46 -1.59 -11.51
CA ILE A 99 16.21 -2.74 -10.96
C ILE A 99 17.20 -3.29 -11.99
N GLU A 100 16.85 -3.29 -13.27
CA GLU A 100 17.74 -3.68 -14.36
C GLU A 100 19.04 -2.84 -14.39
N THR A 101 18.97 -1.55 -14.04
CA THR A 101 20.18 -0.69 -13.96
C THR A 101 21.09 -0.98 -12.77
N GLN A 102 20.56 -1.64 -11.72
CA GLN A 102 21.26 -1.84 -10.44
C GLN A 102 21.70 -3.28 -10.22
N ARG A 103 21.03 -4.26 -10.85
CA ARG A 103 21.25 -5.66 -10.57
C ARG A 103 22.66 -6.13 -10.96
N PRO A 104 23.24 -7.10 -10.23
CA PRO A 104 24.46 -7.75 -10.66
C PRO A 104 24.27 -8.54 -11.97
N VAL A 105 25.37 -8.69 -12.71
CA VAL A 105 25.39 -9.53 -13.92
C VAL A 105 25.00 -10.97 -13.58
N GLY A 106 24.10 -11.55 -14.38
CA GLY A 106 23.66 -12.95 -14.25
C GLY A 106 22.38 -13.17 -13.43
N ALA A 107 21.86 -12.16 -12.73
CA ALA A 107 20.61 -12.30 -11.97
C ALA A 107 19.38 -12.02 -12.86
N THR A 108 18.52 -12.99 -13.11
CA THR A 108 17.26 -12.77 -13.85
C THR A 108 16.17 -12.30 -12.88
N VAL A 109 15.71 -11.06 -13.05
CA VAL A 109 14.73 -10.44 -12.15
C VAL A 109 13.35 -10.41 -12.80
N THR A 110 12.33 -10.81 -12.05
CA THR A 110 10.92 -10.68 -12.44
C THR A 110 10.21 -9.79 -11.44
N VAL A 111 9.59 -8.70 -11.92
CA VAL A 111 8.79 -7.80 -11.10
C VAL A 111 7.31 -8.05 -11.37
N GLU A 112 6.54 -8.26 -10.33
CA GLU A 112 5.10 -8.49 -10.40
C GLU A 112 4.35 -7.66 -9.35
N SER A 113 3.07 -7.40 -9.59
CA SER A 113 2.20 -6.86 -8.56
C SER A 113 1.76 -7.94 -7.57
N VAL A 114 1.48 -7.54 -6.34
CA VAL A 114 0.68 -8.32 -5.40
C VAL A 114 -0.66 -8.76 -6.01
N GLN A 115 -1.17 -9.89 -5.53
CA GLN A 115 -2.51 -10.38 -5.84
C GLN A 115 -3.48 -9.88 -4.77
N GLU A 116 -4.49 -9.11 -5.17
CA GLU A 116 -5.51 -8.63 -4.23
C GLU A 116 -6.45 -9.76 -3.85
N LYS A 117 -6.60 -10.00 -2.55
CA LYS A 117 -7.56 -10.93 -1.99
C LYS A 117 -8.69 -10.14 -1.35
N ALA A 118 -9.86 -10.16 -1.98
CA ALA A 118 -11.04 -9.52 -1.42
C ALA A 118 -11.47 -10.23 -0.12
N ILE A 119 -11.67 -9.43 0.93
CA ILE A 119 -12.20 -9.86 2.21
C ILE A 119 -13.60 -9.27 2.36
N ASP A 120 -14.59 -10.13 2.18
CA ASP A 120 -16.00 -9.80 2.37
C ASP A 120 -16.36 -9.94 3.85
N VAL A 121 -17.09 -8.97 4.38
CA VAL A 121 -17.51 -8.94 5.78
C VAL A 121 -19.01 -8.73 5.85
N THR A 122 -19.69 -9.62 6.57
CA THR A 122 -21.13 -9.50 6.85
C THR A 122 -21.37 -9.57 8.34
N ALA A 123 -22.20 -8.69 8.91
CA ALA A 123 -22.55 -8.73 10.32
C ALA A 123 -23.89 -8.05 10.59
N SER A 124 -24.55 -8.43 11.68
CA SER A 124 -25.70 -7.71 12.21
C SER A 124 -25.26 -6.78 13.33
N VAL A 125 -25.59 -5.50 13.26
CA VAL A 125 -25.09 -4.46 14.18
C VAL A 125 -26.22 -3.85 15.01
N VAL A 126 -25.96 -3.66 16.29
CA VAL A 126 -26.84 -2.93 17.19
C VAL A 126 -26.33 -1.50 17.28
N LEU A 127 -27.09 -0.55 16.73
CA LEU A 127 -26.71 0.84 16.66
C LEU A 127 -27.15 1.62 17.90
N ALA A 128 -26.35 2.62 18.28
CA ALA A 128 -26.76 3.64 19.24
C ALA A 128 -27.86 4.55 18.66
N ASN A 129 -28.69 5.13 19.53
CA ASN A 129 -29.79 6.00 19.12
C ASN A 129 -29.29 7.19 18.27
N GLY A 130 -29.92 7.39 17.12
CA GLY A 130 -29.64 8.53 16.22
C GLY A 130 -28.47 8.33 15.26
N ILE A 131 -27.87 7.14 15.20
CA ILE A 131 -26.81 6.82 14.25
C ILE A 131 -27.39 6.09 13.03
N GLU A 132 -26.95 6.48 11.84
CA GLU A 132 -27.33 5.83 10.60
C GLU A 132 -26.37 4.69 10.25
N LEU A 133 -26.91 3.55 9.81
CA LEU A 133 -26.14 2.39 9.38
C LEU A 133 -25.13 2.73 8.27
N GLY A 134 -25.49 3.64 7.36
CA GLY A 134 -24.60 4.09 6.28
C GLY A 134 -23.32 4.79 6.79
N GLN A 135 -23.41 5.54 7.89
CA GLN A 135 -22.26 6.20 8.50
C GLN A 135 -21.32 5.16 9.13
N VAL A 136 -21.87 4.23 9.91
CA VAL A 136 -21.15 3.12 10.53
C VAL A 136 -20.45 2.26 9.47
N LYS A 137 -21.14 1.95 8.38
CA LYS A 137 -20.56 1.20 7.26
C LYS A 137 -19.36 1.94 6.64
N SER A 138 -19.49 3.23 6.35
CA SER A 138 -18.40 4.02 5.77
C SER A 138 -17.18 4.11 6.70
N GLU A 139 -17.43 4.31 8.00
CA GLU A 139 -16.36 4.36 9.00
C GLU A 139 -15.68 3.00 9.16
N PHE A 140 -16.46 1.92 9.21
CA PHE A 140 -15.94 0.57 9.28
C PHE A 140 -15.07 0.20 8.06
N GLU A 141 -15.49 0.56 6.84
CA GLU A 141 -14.70 0.35 5.63
C GLU A 141 -13.35 1.10 5.68
N LYS A 142 -13.31 2.30 6.26
CA LYS A 142 -12.05 3.06 6.45
C LYS A 142 -11.14 2.36 7.45
N VAL A 143 -11.66 1.97 8.61
CA VAL A 143 -10.90 1.28 9.66
C VAL A 143 -10.37 -0.08 9.15
N LEU A 144 -11.18 -0.83 8.40
CA LEU A 144 -10.73 -2.05 7.74
C LEU A 144 -9.62 -1.80 6.72
N THR A 145 -9.75 -0.73 5.92
CA THR A 145 -8.73 -0.36 4.94
C THR A 145 -7.40 -0.03 5.62
N GLU A 146 -7.42 0.68 6.74
CA GLU A 146 -6.23 0.99 7.54
C GLU A 146 -5.60 -0.27 8.13
N TYR A 147 -6.41 -1.15 8.72
CA TYR A 147 -5.95 -2.43 9.23
C TYR A 147 -5.28 -3.27 8.13
N PHE A 148 -5.88 -3.37 6.94
CA PHE A 148 -5.31 -4.12 5.82
C PHE A 148 -4.01 -3.52 5.30
N LYS A 149 -3.88 -2.18 5.32
CA LYS A 149 -2.61 -1.50 4.99
C LYS A 149 -1.48 -1.85 5.96
N GLU A 150 -1.79 -1.99 7.25
CA GLU A 150 -0.83 -2.35 8.31
C GLU A 150 -0.31 -3.78 8.12
N ILE A 151 -1.20 -4.73 7.83
CA ILE A 151 -0.84 -6.13 7.72
C ILE A 151 -0.29 -6.54 6.34
N ALA A 152 -0.45 -5.69 5.32
CA ALA A 152 -0.04 -5.94 3.94
C ALA A 152 1.41 -6.41 3.84
N LEU A 153 1.62 -7.61 3.26
CA LEU A 153 2.91 -8.28 3.04
C LEU A 153 3.70 -8.67 4.29
N THR A 154 3.22 -8.33 5.49
CA THR A 154 3.87 -8.62 6.78
C THR A 154 3.25 -9.84 7.46
N HIS A 155 1.91 -9.94 7.46
CA HIS A 155 1.19 -11.02 8.12
C HIS A 155 0.74 -12.09 7.13
N LYS A 156 0.61 -13.33 7.63
CA LYS A 156 0.16 -14.49 6.85
C LYS A 156 -1.32 -14.81 6.97
N TYR A 157 -2.08 -13.98 7.70
CA TYR A 157 -3.51 -14.15 7.86
C TYR A 157 -4.21 -12.85 8.22
N VAL A 158 -5.50 -12.78 7.93
CA VAL A 158 -6.44 -11.79 8.43
C VAL A 158 -7.17 -12.40 9.61
N SER A 159 -7.11 -11.71 10.76
CA SER A 159 -7.71 -12.22 12.00
C SER A 159 -9.21 -11.93 12.04
N TYR A 160 -10.01 -12.99 12.20
CA TYR A 160 -11.45 -12.88 12.41
C TYR A 160 -11.77 -12.06 13.68
N ALA A 161 -11.08 -12.36 14.78
CA ALA A 161 -11.26 -11.66 16.05
C ALA A 161 -10.87 -10.18 15.96
N LYS A 162 -9.84 -9.84 15.18
CA LYS A 162 -9.45 -8.45 14.97
C LYS A 162 -10.55 -7.70 14.20
N ILE A 163 -11.11 -8.29 13.14
CA ILE A 163 -12.23 -7.67 12.40
C ILE A 163 -13.42 -7.40 13.32
N GLY A 164 -13.81 -8.35 14.17
CA GLY A 164 -14.89 -8.15 15.13
C GLY A 164 -14.59 -7.06 16.16
N SER A 165 -13.35 -7.00 16.66
CA SER A 165 -12.91 -5.92 17.55
C SER A 165 -12.92 -4.55 16.86
N LEU A 166 -12.56 -4.48 15.58
CA LEU A 166 -12.63 -3.24 14.80
C LEU A 166 -14.08 -2.80 14.61
N LEU A 167 -15.00 -3.72 14.30
CA LEU A 167 -16.42 -3.43 14.13
C LEU A 167 -17.04 -2.88 15.42
N TYR A 168 -16.75 -3.52 16.55
CA TYR A 168 -17.19 -3.05 17.87
C TYR A 168 -16.61 -1.69 18.26
N GLY A 169 -15.39 -1.39 17.79
CA GLY A 169 -14.73 -0.11 18.04
C GLY A 169 -15.24 1.06 17.20
N VAL A 170 -16.09 0.83 16.19
CA VAL A 170 -16.66 1.90 15.37
C VAL A 170 -17.65 2.71 16.19
N SER A 171 -17.56 4.04 16.09
CA SER A 171 -18.46 4.95 16.79
C SER A 171 -19.92 4.67 16.41
N GLY A 172 -20.77 4.53 17.42
CA GLY A 172 -22.19 4.26 17.23
C GLY A 172 -22.58 2.78 17.14
N VAL A 173 -21.63 1.84 17.18
CA VAL A 173 -21.90 0.41 17.38
C VAL A 173 -21.96 0.12 18.87
N THR A 174 -23.09 -0.41 19.35
CA THR A 174 -23.27 -0.85 20.74
C THR A 174 -22.91 -2.33 20.90
N ASP A 175 -23.26 -3.15 19.90
CA ASP A 175 -22.92 -4.57 19.86
C ASP A 175 -23.01 -5.09 18.41
N TYR A 176 -22.52 -6.31 18.16
CA TYR A 176 -22.69 -7.00 16.88
C TYR A 176 -22.91 -8.50 17.06
N SER A 177 -23.56 -9.11 16.07
CA SER A 177 -23.80 -10.55 16.01
C SER A 177 -23.64 -11.08 14.58
N ASN A 178 -23.56 -12.41 14.44
CA ASN A 178 -23.49 -13.08 13.14
C ASN A 178 -22.38 -12.56 12.20
N LEU A 179 -21.24 -12.14 12.76
CA LEU A 179 -20.09 -11.74 11.97
C LEU A 179 -19.59 -12.92 11.14
N GLN A 180 -19.45 -12.71 9.84
CA GLN A 180 -18.80 -13.63 8.92
C GLN A 180 -17.77 -12.88 8.09
N VAL A 181 -16.65 -13.55 7.85
CA VAL A 181 -15.55 -13.09 7.01
C VAL A 181 -15.39 -14.13 5.90
N ASN A 182 -15.57 -13.74 4.64
CA ASN A 182 -15.66 -14.64 3.49
C ASN A 182 -16.62 -15.84 3.73
N LYS A 183 -17.80 -15.57 4.31
CA LYS A 183 -18.85 -16.56 4.65
C LYS A 183 -18.49 -17.54 5.78
N GLY A 184 -17.38 -17.31 6.49
CA GLY A 184 -16.93 -18.15 7.60
C GLY A 184 -16.66 -17.35 8.88
N THR A 185 -16.33 -18.06 9.97
CA THR A 185 -16.02 -17.48 11.29
C THR A 185 -14.58 -17.77 11.73
N VAL A 186 -13.70 -18.01 10.75
CA VAL A 186 -12.30 -18.37 10.96
C VAL A 186 -11.37 -17.35 10.32
N ASN A 187 -10.11 -17.34 10.75
CA ASN A 187 -9.08 -16.50 10.15
C ASN A 187 -8.90 -16.83 8.66
N ILE A 188 -8.65 -15.80 7.84
CA ILE A 188 -8.38 -15.99 6.42
C ILE A 188 -6.87 -16.04 6.22
N THR A 189 -6.35 -17.17 5.74
CA THR A 189 -4.92 -17.30 5.42
C THR A 189 -4.57 -16.49 4.17
N LEU A 190 -3.41 -15.84 4.19
CA LEU A 190 -2.83 -15.10 3.09
C LEU A 190 -1.58 -15.83 2.61
N THR A 191 -1.42 -15.96 1.30
CA THR A 191 -0.14 -16.39 0.73
C THR A 191 0.90 -15.27 0.81
N ASP A 192 2.16 -15.60 0.54
CA ASP A 192 3.24 -14.61 0.61
C ASP A 192 3.13 -13.50 -0.46
N VAL A 193 2.27 -13.66 -1.47
CA VAL A 193 2.03 -12.71 -2.58
C VAL A 193 0.62 -12.11 -2.56
N GLU A 194 -0.21 -12.49 -1.60
CA GLU A 194 -1.58 -11.97 -1.44
C GLU A 194 -1.59 -10.73 -0.54
N LEU A 195 -2.39 -9.74 -0.94
CA LEU A 195 -2.66 -8.54 -0.17
C LEU A 195 -4.17 -8.46 0.11
N PRO A 196 -4.60 -8.38 1.38
CA PRO A 196 -6.03 -8.28 1.71
C PRO A 196 -6.57 -6.91 1.32
N VAL A 197 -7.71 -6.87 0.65
CA VAL A 197 -8.43 -5.64 0.32
C VAL A 197 -9.87 -5.75 0.79
N VAL A 198 -10.48 -4.61 1.13
CA VAL A 198 -11.90 -4.56 1.49
C VAL A 198 -12.72 -5.00 0.29
N GLY A 199 -13.49 -6.08 0.48
CA GLY A 199 -14.45 -6.59 -0.47
C GLY A 199 -15.84 -6.01 -0.21
N MET A 200 -16.85 -6.87 -0.24
CA MET A 200 -18.22 -6.50 0.07
C MET A 200 -18.42 -6.39 1.58
N VAL A 201 -18.91 -5.24 2.04
CA VAL A 201 -19.33 -5.02 3.44
C VAL A 201 -20.86 -4.92 3.50
N VAL A 202 -21.49 -5.87 4.20
CA VAL A 202 -22.94 -5.90 4.42
C VAL A 202 -23.21 -5.84 5.91
N LEU A 203 -23.78 -4.73 6.36
CA LEU A 203 -24.25 -4.55 7.73
C LEU A 203 -25.77 -4.48 7.73
N SER A 204 -26.40 -5.15 8.68
CA SER A 204 -27.86 -5.19 8.88
C SER A 204 -28.24 -4.78 10.28
#